data_AF-A0A938SJE1-F1
#
_entry.id   AF-A0A938SJE1-F1
#
_cell.length_a   1.000
_cell.length_b   1.000
_cell.length_c   1.000
_cell.angle_alpha   90.00
_cell.angle_beta   90.00
_cell.angle_gamma   90.00
#
_symmetry.space_group_name_H-M   'P 1'
#
loop_
_entity.id
_entity.type
_entity.pdbx_description
1 polymer ?
#
loop_
_entity_poly.entity_id
_entity_poly.type
_entity_poly.pdbx_seq_one_letter_code
_entity_poly.pdbx_strand_id
1 'polypeptide(L)'
;MARTTGIVAAIVLGTALNVVADSADDFQAAKTLFDKGQYQEAGQTFSNLAASAPNAHGKAWSLSYAAMALGRQKQYDQALELAKTIEGKPMAAYTQMAIMDANQRHKELAAAFKDEDVAAWPDPINYKGFFLRGVARSVAGDKQASLKDFEQCVRLAGSDAELKLDALNRLAALCHDLGE
;
A
#
# COMPACT_ATOMS: atom_id res chain seq x y z
N MET A 1 -5.00 3.30 62.49
CA MET A 1 -4.48 2.11 61.77
C MET A 1 -5.19 2.08 60.40
N ALA A 2 -4.62 2.75 59.38
CA ALA A 2 -3.83 2.18 58.28
C ALA A 2 -4.66 1.19 57.41
N ARG A 3 -5.26 1.64 56.29
CA ARG A 3 -4.89 1.39 54.86
C ARG A 3 -4.35 -0.05 54.64
N THR A 4 -4.81 -0.84 53.66
CA THR A 4 -4.57 -0.59 52.22
C THR A 4 -5.47 -1.47 51.33
N THR A 5 -5.85 -0.87 50.20
CA THR A 5 -6.42 -1.42 48.97
C THR A 5 -5.68 -2.65 48.43
N GLY A 6 -6.40 -3.72 48.07
CA GLY A 6 -5.85 -4.86 47.34
C GLY A 6 -6.24 -4.79 45.86
N ILE A 7 -5.36 -4.21 45.05
CA ILE A 7 -5.38 -4.37 43.58
C ILE A 7 -4.73 -5.71 43.29
N VAL A 8 -5.47 -6.66 42.72
CA VAL A 8 -4.89 -7.89 42.18
C VAL A 8 -4.32 -7.54 40.81
N ALA A 9 -3.03 -7.22 40.78
CA ALA A 9 -2.24 -7.19 39.57
C ALA A 9 -2.01 -8.64 39.12
N ALA A 10 -2.64 -9.03 38.01
CA ALA A 10 -2.34 -10.29 37.34
C ALA A 10 -0.97 -10.15 36.66
N ILE A 11 0.04 -10.74 37.29
CA ILE A 11 1.40 -10.84 36.77
C ILE A 11 1.40 -11.84 35.60
N VAL A 12 1.81 -11.31 34.46
CA VAL A 12 2.22 -12.00 33.23
C VAL A 12 3.25 -13.09 33.54
N LEU A 13 3.04 -14.32 33.07
CA LEU A 13 4.10 -15.32 32.86
C LEU A 13 3.63 -16.49 31.96
N GLY A 14 4.34 -16.68 30.84
CA GLY A 14 4.28 -17.86 29.94
C GLY A 14 3.37 -17.66 28.72
N THR A 15 3.83 -17.64 27.47
CA THR A 15 4.93 -18.37 26.82
C THR A 15 5.55 -17.54 25.69
N ALA A 16 6.88 -17.55 25.58
CA ALA A 16 7.64 -16.94 24.47
C ALA A 16 7.57 -17.78 23.17
N LEU A 17 6.42 -18.43 22.93
CA LEU A 17 6.08 -19.19 21.74
C LEU A 17 4.65 -18.81 21.37
N ASN A 18 4.44 -17.59 20.84
CA ASN A 18 3.23 -17.24 20.06
C ASN A 18 3.27 -15.83 19.43
N VAL A 19 4.19 -14.95 19.83
CA VAL A 19 4.26 -13.57 19.27
C VAL A 19 4.44 -13.53 17.75
N VAL A 20 5.08 -14.56 17.16
CA VAL A 20 5.34 -14.59 15.70
C VAL A 20 4.11 -15.02 14.90
N ALA A 21 3.24 -15.86 15.46
CA ALA A 21 2.00 -16.29 14.79
C ALA A 21 0.95 -15.17 14.77
N ASP A 22 0.88 -14.36 15.83
CA ASP A 22 -0.07 -13.24 15.96
C ASP A 22 0.13 -12.16 14.88
N SER A 23 1.38 -11.85 14.52
CA SER A 23 1.66 -10.70 13.64
C SER A 23 1.13 -10.84 12.20
N ALA A 24 1.06 -12.05 11.66
CA ALA A 24 0.54 -12.30 10.32
C ALA A 24 -0.99 -12.28 10.30
N ASP A 25 -1.62 -12.87 11.34
CA ASP A 25 -3.07 -12.86 11.51
C ASP A 25 -3.58 -11.44 11.79
N ASP A 26 -2.87 -10.67 12.61
CA ASP A 26 -3.13 -9.25 12.88
C ASP A 26 -3.01 -8.40 11.61
N PHE A 27 -1.97 -8.65 10.80
CA PHE A 27 -1.80 -7.93 9.53
C PHE A 27 -2.98 -8.22 8.58
N GLN A 28 -3.41 -9.48 8.49
CA GLN A 28 -4.53 -9.87 7.65
C GLN A 28 -5.86 -9.29 8.16
N ALA A 29 -6.08 -9.27 9.48
CA ALA A 29 -7.23 -8.61 10.10
C ALA A 29 -7.25 -7.10 9.82
N ALA A 30 -6.10 -6.43 9.96
CA ALA A 30 -5.95 -5.01 9.62
C ALA A 30 -6.23 -4.74 8.14
N LYS A 31 -5.79 -5.64 7.24
CA LYS A 31 -6.13 -5.56 5.82
C LYS A 31 -7.64 -5.72 5.59
N THR A 32 -8.30 -6.64 6.29
CA THR A 32 -9.77 -6.77 6.21
C THR A 32 -10.49 -5.52 6.69
N LEU A 33 -10.02 -4.86 7.76
CA LEU A 33 -10.54 -3.55 8.19
C LEU A 33 -10.34 -2.49 7.10
N PHE A 34 -9.16 -2.46 6.48
CA PHE A 34 -8.84 -1.55 5.39
C PHE A 34 -9.78 -1.76 4.18
N ASP A 35 -9.98 -3.01 3.77
CA ASP A 35 -10.84 -3.39 2.65
C ASP A 35 -12.32 -3.04 2.92
N LYS A 36 -12.75 -3.03 4.20
CA LYS A 36 -14.07 -2.57 4.64
C LYS A 36 -14.19 -1.04 4.74
N GLY A 37 -13.12 -0.30 4.47
CA GLY A 37 -13.08 1.16 4.59
C GLY A 37 -12.95 1.68 6.01
N GLN A 38 -12.64 0.81 6.99
CA GLN A 38 -12.39 1.19 8.38
C GLN A 38 -10.95 1.70 8.54
N TYR A 39 -10.62 2.77 7.79
CA TYR A 39 -9.25 3.24 7.63
C TYR A 39 -8.60 3.74 8.94
N GLN A 40 -9.38 4.33 9.84
CA GLN A 40 -8.86 4.79 11.13
C GLN A 40 -8.36 3.61 11.98
N GLU A 41 -9.20 2.58 12.13
CA GLU A 41 -8.86 1.38 12.90
C GLU A 41 -7.74 0.58 12.23
N ALA A 42 -7.85 0.36 10.92
CA ALA A 42 -6.81 -0.30 10.14
C ALA A 42 -5.45 0.42 10.27
N GLY A 43 -5.44 1.75 10.11
CA GLY A 43 -4.23 2.56 10.21
C GLY A 43 -3.58 2.49 11.58
N GLN A 44 -4.37 2.45 12.66
CA GLN A 44 -3.85 2.27 14.01
C GLN A 44 -3.23 0.89 14.19
N THR A 45 -3.89 -0.17 13.73
CA THR A 45 -3.36 -1.54 13.82
C THR A 45 -2.06 -1.68 13.03
N PHE A 46 -2.02 -1.15 11.81
CA PHE A 46 -0.79 -1.15 11.00
C PHE A 46 0.34 -0.33 11.64
N SER A 47 0.03 0.78 12.30
CA SER A 47 1.03 1.57 13.02
C SER A 47 1.63 0.78 14.20
N ASN A 48 0.79 0.03 14.92
CA ASN A 48 1.24 -0.84 16.00
C ASN A 48 2.11 -1.99 15.48
N LEU A 49 1.70 -2.64 14.37
CA LEU A 49 2.47 -3.69 13.70
C LEU A 49 3.83 -3.18 13.22
N ALA A 50 3.89 -1.95 12.70
CA ALA A 50 5.15 -1.33 12.30
C ALA A 50 6.09 -1.10 13.49
N ALA A 51 5.56 -0.74 14.66
CA ALA A 51 6.34 -0.49 15.88
C ALA A 51 6.93 -1.77 16.48
N SER A 52 6.24 -2.90 16.35
CA SER A 52 6.68 -4.22 16.85
C SER A 52 7.27 -5.15 15.77
N ALA A 53 7.44 -4.65 14.55
CA ALA A 53 7.84 -5.47 13.41
C ALA A 53 9.20 -6.18 13.64
N PRO A 54 9.27 -7.51 13.42
CA PRO A 54 10.49 -8.28 13.68
C PRO A 54 11.58 -8.07 12.62
N ASN A 55 11.24 -7.47 11.48
CA ASN A 55 12.16 -7.20 10.38
C ASN A 55 11.72 -5.97 9.56
N ALA A 56 12.67 -5.44 8.78
CA ALA A 56 12.44 -4.25 7.95
C ALA A 56 11.34 -4.45 6.89
N HIS A 57 11.20 -5.67 6.36
CA HIS A 57 10.18 -5.97 5.36
C HIS A 57 8.76 -5.82 5.92
N GLY A 58 8.45 -6.49 7.03
CA GLY A 58 7.15 -6.39 7.71
C GLY A 58 6.87 -4.98 8.21
N LYS A 59 7.90 -4.26 8.67
CA LYS A 59 7.80 -2.84 9.04
C LYS A 59 7.40 -1.98 7.84
N ALA A 60 8.07 -2.15 6.71
CA ALA A 60 7.80 -1.37 5.49
C ALA A 60 6.38 -1.60 4.97
N TRP A 61 5.89 -2.85 4.94
CA TRP A 61 4.51 -3.16 4.57
C TRP A 61 3.49 -2.54 5.52
N SER A 62 3.72 -2.64 6.83
CA SER A 62 2.82 -2.08 7.84
C SER A 62 2.76 -0.56 7.73
N LEU A 63 3.91 0.11 7.58
CA LEU A 63 3.97 1.55 7.33
C LEU A 63 3.30 1.95 6.02
N SER A 64 3.46 1.17 4.95
CA SER A 64 2.79 1.42 3.67
C SER A 64 1.27 1.44 3.83
N TYR A 65 0.71 0.41 4.48
CA TYR A 65 -0.74 0.36 4.70
C TYR A 65 -1.24 1.44 5.66
N ALA A 66 -0.48 1.76 6.72
CA ALA A 66 -0.81 2.87 7.60
C ALA A 66 -0.85 4.21 6.84
N ALA A 67 0.13 4.46 5.96
CA ALA A 67 0.18 5.66 5.13
C ALA A 67 -0.97 5.71 4.11
N MET A 68 -1.28 4.59 3.46
CA MET A 68 -2.44 4.49 2.57
C MET A 68 -3.75 4.75 3.33
N ALA A 69 -3.87 4.29 4.58
CA ALA A 69 -5.05 4.50 5.41
C ALA A 69 -5.23 5.99 5.77
N LEU A 70 -4.14 6.71 6.07
CA LEU A 70 -4.17 8.18 6.22
C LEU A 70 -4.61 8.86 4.91
N GLY A 71 -4.07 8.40 3.78
CA GLY A 71 -4.43 8.92 2.46
C GLY A 71 -5.93 8.75 2.16
N ARG A 72 -6.51 7.60 2.50
CA ARG A 72 -7.96 7.33 2.37
C ARG A 72 -8.82 8.18 3.31
N GLN A 73 -8.28 8.58 4.45
CA GLN A 73 -8.89 9.53 5.40
C GLN A 73 -8.71 11.01 4.99
N LYS A 74 -8.20 11.29 3.77
CA LYS A 74 -7.91 12.64 3.27
C LYS A 74 -6.83 13.38 4.07
N GLN A 75 -6.04 12.67 4.88
CA GLN A 75 -4.88 13.20 5.57
C GLN A 75 -3.64 13.10 4.67
N TYR A 76 -3.73 13.75 3.50
CA TYR A 76 -2.78 13.58 2.41
C TYR A 76 -1.33 13.91 2.80
N ASP A 77 -1.09 15.05 3.46
CA ASP A 77 0.25 15.46 3.85
C ASP A 77 0.88 14.49 4.85
N GLN A 78 0.10 14.07 5.87
CA GLN A 78 0.55 13.08 6.85
C GLN A 78 0.86 11.73 6.20
N ALA A 79 0.03 11.33 5.23
CA ALA A 79 0.24 10.10 4.47
C ALA A 79 1.58 10.14 3.69
N LEU A 80 1.87 11.25 3.00
CA LEU A 80 3.12 11.40 2.27
C LEU A 80 4.34 11.49 3.19
N GLU A 81 4.23 12.20 4.32
CA GLU A 81 5.30 12.25 5.32
C GLU A 81 5.59 10.86 5.88
N LEU A 82 4.56 10.08 6.21
CA LEU A 82 4.73 8.71 6.67
C LEU A 82 5.38 7.83 5.59
N ALA A 83 4.94 7.95 4.34
CA ALA A 83 5.51 7.19 3.22
C ALA A 83 7.01 7.47 3.01
N LYS A 84 7.48 8.69 3.28
CA LYS A 84 8.92 9.05 3.23
C LYS A 84 9.76 8.35 4.29
N THR A 85 9.15 7.88 5.38
CA THR A 85 9.86 7.14 6.45
C THR A 85 10.09 5.66 6.11
N ILE A 86 9.45 5.16 5.06
CA ILE A 86 9.54 3.75 4.66
C ILE A 86 10.95 3.47 4.11
N GLU A 87 11.62 2.50 4.74
CA GLU A 87 12.90 2.00 4.25
C GLU A 87 12.68 1.15 2.99
N GLY A 88 13.48 1.42 1.95
CA GLY A 88 13.39 0.73 0.65
C GLY A 88 12.65 1.56 -0.40
N LYS A 89 13.40 2.03 -1.40
CA LYS A 89 12.88 2.94 -2.44
C LYS A 89 11.64 2.41 -3.17
N PRO A 90 11.58 1.14 -3.64
CA PRO A 90 10.40 0.65 -4.36
C PRO A 90 9.12 0.69 -3.51
N MET A 91 9.19 0.30 -2.23
CA MET A 91 8.02 0.34 -1.36
C MET A 91 7.58 1.78 -1.10
N ALA A 92 8.51 2.67 -0.71
CA ALA A 92 8.20 4.07 -0.46
C ALA A 92 7.57 4.76 -1.68
N ALA A 93 8.14 4.54 -2.88
CA ALA A 93 7.63 5.07 -4.13
C ALA A 93 6.22 4.52 -4.45
N TYR A 94 6.02 3.21 -4.32
CA TYR A 94 4.71 2.59 -4.49
C TYR A 94 3.66 3.17 -3.53
N THR A 95 4.01 3.32 -2.25
CA THR A 95 3.11 3.90 -1.24
C THR A 95 2.72 5.33 -1.62
N GLN A 96 3.69 6.15 -2.05
CA GLN A 96 3.42 7.52 -2.52
C GLN A 96 2.49 7.54 -3.74
N MET A 97 2.71 6.66 -4.73
CA MET A 97 1.82 6.52 -5.88
C MET A 97 0.40 6.14 -5.45
N ALA A 98 0.24 5.18 -4.56
CA ALA A 98 -1.07 4.74 -4.07
C ALA A 98 -1.81 5.86 -3.31
N ILE A 99 -1.10 6.67 -2.51
CA ILE A 99 -1.66 7.83 -1.82
C ILE A 99 -2.12 8.90 -2.82
N MET A 100 -1.30 9.19 -3.84
CA MET A 100 -1.62 10.15 -4.89
C MET A 100 -2.85 9.72 -5.70
N ASP A 101 -2.91 8.45 -6.10
CA ASP A 101 -4.07 7.87 -6.78
C ASP A 101 -5.36 7.97 -5.94
N ALA A 102 -5.30 7.53 -4.67
CA ALA A 102 -6.44 7.60 -3.74
C ALA A 102 -6.94 9.04 -3.48
N ASN A 103 -6.10 10.04 -3.73
CA ASN A 103 -6.41 11.46 -3.59
C ASN A 103 -6.55 12.19 -4.92
N GLN A 104 -6.73 11.46 -6.03
CA GLN A 104 -6.97 11.98 -7.38
C GLN A 104 -5.87 12.91 -7.91
N ARG A 105 -4.63 12.75 -7.43
CA ARG A 105 -3.44 13.53 -7.84
C ARG A 105 -2.75 12.90 -9.05
N HIS A 106 -3.52 12.38 -10.01
CA HIS A 106 -3.01 11.60 -11.15
C HIS A 106 -1.98 12.37 -11.99
N LYS A 107 -2.18 13.67 -12.24
CA LYS A 107 -1.22 14.48 -13.00
C LYS A 107 0.12 14.62 -12.31
N GLU A 108 0.12 14.74 -10.98
CA GLU A 108 1.34 14.82 -10.18
C GLU A 108 2.02 13.46 -10.06
N LEU A 109 1.23 12.38 -9.90
CA LEU A 109 1.75 11.01 -9.94
C LEU A 109 2.45 10.76 -11.29
N ALA A 110 1.78 11.08 -12.41
CA ALA A 110 2.35 10.93 -13.74
C ALA A 110 3.64 11.72 -13.89
N ALA A 111 3.69 12.97 -13.42
CA ALA A 111 4.88 13.81 -13.50
C ALA A 111 6.03 13.32 -12.60
N ALA A 112 5.73 12.93 -11.35
CA ALA A 112 6.73 12.54 -10.35
C ALA A 112 7.37 11.19 -10.66
N PHE A 113 6.61 10.24 -11.22
CA PHE A 113 7.06 8.86 -11.45
C PHE A 113 7.26 8.52 -12.93
N LYS A 114 7.29 9.51 -13.82
CA LYS A 114 7.45 9.28 -15.27
C LYS A 114 8.73 8.52 -15.63
N ASP A 115 9.84 8.81 -14.94
CA ASP A 115 11.16 8.24 -15.22
C ASP A 115 11.53 7.13 -14.24
N GLU A 116 10.62 6.76 -13.34
CA GLU A 116 10.83 5.71 -12.36
C GLU A 116 11.00 4.35 -13.05
N ASP A 117 12.06 3.62 -12.74
CA ASP A 117 12.29 2.27 -13.28
C ASP A 117 11.51 1.22 -12.49
N VAL A 118 10.20 1.23 -12.70
CA VAL A 118 9.25 0.30 -12.06
C VAL A 118 9.57 -1.16 -12.42
N ALA A 119 10.24 -1.43 -13.55
CA ALA A 119 10.63 -2.79 -13.92
C ALA A 119 11.69 -3.37 -12.97
N ALA A 120 12.50 -2.52 -12.34
CA ALA A 120 13.51 -2.92 -11.36
C ALA A 120 12.94 -3.15 -9.96
N TRP A 121 11.65 -2.86 -9.74
CA TRP A 121 11.01 -3.09 -8.45
C TRP A 121 10.75 -4.59 -8.22
N PRO A 122 10.75 -5.05 -6.95
CA PRO A 122 10.45 -6.45 -6.65
C PRO A 122 8.95 -6.75 -6.79
N ASP A 123 8.62 -8.00 -7.08
CA ASP A 123 7.25 -8.51 -6.95
C ASP A 123 6.82 -8.45 -5.47
N PRO A 124 5.55 -8.14 -5.16
CA PRO A 124 4.45 -7.78 -6.07
C PRO A 124 4.36 -6.28 -6.39
N ILE A 125 5.37 -5.48 -6.05
CA ILE A 125 5.30 -4.01 -6.10
C ILE A 125 5.41 -3.49 -7.53
N ASN A 126 6.22 -4.13 -8.37
CA ASN A 126 6.42 -3.74 -9.77
C ASN A 126 5.12 -3.65 -10.58
N TYR A 127 4.32 -4.72 -10.63
CA TYR A 127 3.11 -4.75 -11.47
C TYR A 127 2.04 -3.79 -10.95
N LYS A 128 1.96 -3.58 -9.63
CA LYS A 128 1.08 -2.57 -9.03
C LYS A 128 1.55 -1.15 -9.32
N GLY A 129 2.86 -0.93 -9.32
CA GLY A 129 3.48 0.33 -9.75
C GLY A 129 3.15 0.64 -11.21
N PHE A 130 3.28 -0.35 -12.10
CA PHE A 130 2.92 -0.21 -13.51
C PHE A 130 1.45 0.16 -13.65
N PHE A 131 0.55 -0.53 -12.94
CA PHE A 131 -0.87 -0.21 -12.95
C PHE A 131 -1.14 1.25 -12.53
N LEU A 132 -0.63 1.68 -11.38
CA LEU A 132 -0.85 3.03 -10.85
C LEU A 132 -0.30 4.12 -11.77
N ARG A 133 0.90 3.91 -12.32
CA ARG A 133 1.49 4.86 -13.28
C ARG A 133 0.72 4.88 -14.60
N GLY A 134 0.24 3.73 -15.07
CA GLY A 134 -0.64 3.62 -16.23
C GLY A 134 -1.91 4.43 -16.05
N VAL A 135 -2.62 4.24 -14.93
CA VAL A 135 -3.82 5.04 -14.58
C VAL A 135 -3.49 6.53 -14.62
N ALA A 136 -2.42 6.94 -13.97
CA ALA A 136 -2.01 8.33 -13.91
C ALA A 136 -1.67 8.93 -15.29
N ARG A 137 -0.92 8.20 -16.11
CA ARG A 137 -0.55 8.61 -17.47
C ARG A 137 -1.75 8.71 -18.41
N SER A 138 -2.69 7.76 -18.31
CA SER A 138 -3.96 7.82 -19.05
C SER A 138 -4.72 9.11 -18.73
N VAL A 139 -4.87 9.44 -17.44
CA VAL A 139 -5.54 10.68 -17.00
C VAL A 139 -4.75 11.94 -17.42
N ALA A 140 -3.43 11.86 -17.48
CA ALA A 140 -2.58 12.96 -17.95
C ALA A 140 -2.57 13.12 -19.48
N GLY A 141 -3.15 12.17 -20.23
CA GLY A 141 -3.22 12.18 -21.70
C GLY A 141 -2.06 11.48 -22.40
N ASP A 142 -1.10 10.90 -21.66
CA ASP A 142 0.00 10.10 -22.22
C ASP A 142 -0.46 8.66 -22.47
N LYS A 143 -1.37 8.52 -23.44
CA LYS A 143 -2.07 7.26 -23.74
C LYS A 143 -1.10 6.15 -24.18
N GLN A 144 -0.11 6.46 -25.03
CA GLN A 144 0.87 5.47 -25.48
C GLN A 144 1.74 4.93 -24.33
N ALA A 145 2.22 5.79 -23.43
CA ALA A 145 3.01 5.32 -22.28
C ALA A 145 2.13 4.58 -21.27
N SER A 146 0.87 5.00 -21.10
CA SER A 146 -0.11 4.29 -20.29
C SER A 146 -0.39 2.88 -20.82
N LEU A 147 -0.53 2.71 -22.13
CA LEU A 147 -0.75 1.41 -22.77
C LEU A 147 0.39 0.46 -22.41
N LYS A 148 1.65 0.89 -22.58
CA LYS A 148 2.84 0.11 -22.22
C LYS A 148 2.87 -0.27 -20.74
N ASP A 149 2.50 0.64 -19.84
CA ASP A 149 2.44 0.33 -18.42
C ASP A 149 1.38 -0.75 -18.11
N PHE A 150 0.18 -0.67 -18.71
CA PHE A 150 -0.83 -1.71 -18.53
C PHE A 150 -0.42 -3.06 -19.12
N GLU A 151 0.26 -3.08 -20.26
CA GLU A 151 0.84 -4.31 -20.81
C GLU A 151 1.83 -4.98 -19.84
N GLN A 152 2.71 -4.19 -19.22
CA GLN A 152 3.65 -4.72 -18.22
C GLN A 152 2.91 -5.22 -16.96
N CYS A 153 1.90 -4.48 -16.49
CA CYS A 153 1.04 -4.94 -15.40
C CYS A 153 0.41 -6.31 -15.71
N VAL A 154 -0.23 -6.47 -16.87
CA VAL A 154 -0.90 -7.72 -17.27
C VAL A 154 0.09 -8.89 -17.39
N ARG A 155 1.30 -8.61 -17.87
CA ARG A 155 2.36 -9.61 -18.04
C ARG A 155 2.88 -10.13 -16.68
N LEU A 156 3.03 -9.23 -15.70
CA LEU A 156 3.69 -9.50 -14.42
C LEU A 156 2.73 -9.85 -13.28
N ALA A 157 1.45 -9.48 -13.35
CA ALA A 157 0.46 -9.67 -12.28
C ALA A 157 0.25 -11.15 -11.87
N GLY A 158 0.73 -12.12 -12.65
CA GLY A 158 0.70 -13.53 -12.28
C GLY A 158 -0.72 -14.01 -11.94
N SER A 159 -0.93 -14.39 -10.67
CA SER A 159 -2.21 -14.85 -10.12
C SER A 159 -3.11 -13.73 -9.57
N ASP A 160 -2.70 -12.46 -9.59
CA ASP A 160 -3.54 -11.31 -9.23
C ASP A 160 -4.56 -11.03 -10.34
N ALA A 161 -5.58 -11.88 -10.41
CA ALA A 161 -6.57 -11.89 -11.47
C ALA A 161 -7.44 -10.62 -11.50
N GLU A 162 -7.70 -10.03 -10.34
CA GLU A 162 -8.50 -8.81 -10.21
C GLU A 162 -7.76 -7.63 -10.84
N LEU A 163 -6.50 -7.40 -10.44
CA LEU A 163 -5.70 -6.31 -11.00
C LEU A 163 -5.44 -6.53 -12.49
N LYS A 164 -5.20 -7.78 -12.90
CA LYS A 164 -5.02 -8.14 -14.31
C LYS A 164 -6.27 -7.81 -15.14
N LEU A 165 -7.46 -8.07 -14.63
CA LEU A 165 -8.71 -7.74 -15.30
C LEU A 165 -8.92 -6.23 -15.44
N ASP A 166 -8.64 -5.45 -14.39
CA ASP A 166 -8.73 -3.99 -14.44
C ASP A 166 -7.75 -3.41 -15.48
N ALA A 167 -6.49 -3.89 -15.45
CA ALA A 167 -5.49 -3.48 -16.43
C ALA A 167 -5.90 -3.82 -17.88
N LEU A 168 -6.48 -5.00 -18.12
CA LEU A 168 -6.99 -5.39 -19.44
C LEU A 168 -8.14 -4.50 -19.92
N ASN A 169 -9.07 -4.15 -19.04
CA ASN A 169 -10.18 -3.26 -19.38
C ASN A 169 -9.68 -1.87 -19.79
N ARG A 170 -8.69 -1.34 -19.07
CA ARG A 170 -8.07 -0.05 -19.38
C ARG A 170 -7.26 -0.09 -20.67
N LEU A 171 -6.56 -1.19 -20.92
CA LEU A 171 -5.83 -1.42 -22.17
C LEU A 171 -6.80 -1.44 -23.35
N ALA A 172 -7.91 -2.18 -23.27
CA ALA A 172 -8.92 -2.23 -24.32
C ALA A 172 -9.50 -0.84 -24.64
N ALA A 173 -9.79 -0.04 -23.61
CA ALA A 173 -10.26 1.34 -23.79
C ALA A 173 -9.21 2.21 -24.50
N LEU A 174 -7.93 2.05 -24.17
CA LEU A 174 -6.85 2.81 -24.80
C LEU A 174 -6.61 2.41 -26.27
N CYS A 175 -6.67 1.12 -26.62
CA CYS A 175 -6.54 0.66 -28.00
C CYS A 175 -7.66 1.25 -28.87
N HIS A 176 -8.91 1.18 -28.39
CA HIS A 176 -10.04 1.80 -29.08
C HIS A 176 -9.84 3.31 -29.29
N ASP A 177 -9.37 4.02 -28.26
CA ASP A 177 -9.10 5.46 -28.32
C ASP A 177 -7.95 5.84 -29.26
N LEU A 178 -6.99 4.93 -29.48
CA LEU A 178 -5.84 5.12 -30.35
C LEU A 178 -6.11 4.67 -31.79
N GLY A 179 -7.25 4.02 -32.04
CA GLY A 179 -7.59 3.47 -33.35
C GLY A 179 -6.79 2.21 -33.70
N GLU A 180 -6.31 1.48 -32.69
CA GLU A 180 -5.61 0.20 -32.79
C GLU A 180 -6.55 -1.00 -32.60
#